data_AF-A0A0S8HW58-F1
#
_entry.id   AF-A0A0S8HW58-F1
#
_cell.length_a   1.000
_cell.length_b   1.000
_cell.length_c   1.000
_cell.angle_alpha   90.00
_cell.angle_beta   90.00
_cell.angle_gamma   90.00
#
_symmetry.space_group_name_H-M   'P 1'
#
loop_
_entity.id
_entity.type
_entity.pdbx_description
1 polymer ?
#
loop_
_entity_poly.entity_id
_entity_poly.type
_entity_poly.pdbx_seq_one_letter_code
_entity_poly.pdbx_strand_id
1 'polypeptide(L)'
;MTITKAFRLTKITSLQPIVVYLIEQHPLDLPETGPLFRWLELDNDFKRELEGLIGPFDENDLTMLVDKPPAGSAWKQLLKGLLDEQIQMVITHLAPLSSAQRQQLIGICAQTGAQLITPGDAGRNRLGEERSRII
;
A
#
# COMPACT_ATOMS: atom_id res chain seq x y z
N MET A 1 -10.41 -4.64 -28.70
CA MET A 1 -10.81 -5.86 -27.97
C MET A 1 -10.02 -5.90 -26.68
N THR A 2 -10.69 -5.62 -25.57
CA THR A 2 -10.10 -5.42 -24.24
C THR A 2 -9.85 -6.78 -23.59
N ILE A 3 -8.59 -7.12 -23.33
CA ILE A 3 -8.23 -8.29 -22.52
C ILE A 3 -8.04 -7.79 -21.09
N THR A 4 -9.12 -7.80 -20.31
CA THR A 4 -9.07 -7.61 -18.86
C THR A 4 -8.43 -8.86 -18.26
N LYS A 5 -7.11 -8.87 -18.10
CA LYS A 5 -6.44 -9.89 -17.27
C LYS A 5 -6.76 -9.56 -15.82
N ALA A 6 -7.82 -10.17 -15.31
CA ALA A 6 -8.11 -10.17 -13.88
C ALA A 6 -6.88 -10.74 -13.14
N PHE A 7 -6.22 -9.92 -12.33
CA PHE A 7 -5.40 -10.43 -11.24
C PHE A 7 -6.28 -11.40 -10.46
N ARG A 8 -5.91 -12.67 -10.46
CA ARG A 8 -6.65 -13.67 -9.68
C ARG A 8 -6.51 -13.25 -8.21
N LEU A 9 -7.61 -12.78 -7.61
CA LEU A 9 -7.83 -12.89 -6.17
C LEU A 9 -7.93 -14.39 -5.87
N THR A 10 -6.79 -15.06 -5.79
CA THR A 10 -6.72 -16.36 -5.14
C THR A 10 -7.13 -16.14 -3.70
N LYS A 11 -8.00 -17.03 -3.20
CA LYS A 11 -8.32 -17.12 -1.78
C LYS A 11 -7.07 -17.68 -1.10
N ILE A 12 -6.10 -16.80 -0.81
CA ILE A 12 -4.85 -17.17 -0.17
C ILE A 12 -5.18 -17.48 1.29
N THR A 13 -4.91 -18.72 1.73
CA THR A 13 -5.19 -19.18 3.10
C THR A 13 -4.14 -18.74 4.12
N SER A 14 -3.01 -18.19 3.66
CA SER A 14 -1.89 -17.71 4.48
C SER A 14 -1.31 -16.46 3.85
N LEU A 15 -1.15 -15.37 4.61
CA LEU A 15 -0.58 -14.15 4.06
C LEU A 15 0.88 -14.39 3.67
N GLN A 16 1.29 -13.80 2.55
CA GLN A 16 2.68 -13.86 2.10
C GLN A 16 3.54 -12.82 2.86
N PRO A 17 4.88 -12.98 2.87
CA PRO A 17 5.77 -12.13 3.66
C PRO A 17 5.71 -10.63 3.30
N ILE A 18 5.40 -10.30 2.04
CA ILE A 18 5.29 -8.92 1.56
C ILE A 18 3.81 -8.59 1.37
N VAL A 19 3.31 -7.60 2.10
CA VAL A 19 1.92 -7.16 2.01
C VAL A 19 1.82 -5.73 1.54
N VAL A 20 1.10 -5.51 0.45
CA VAL A 20 0.68 -4.17 0.02
C VAL A 20 -0.75 -3.95 0.51
N TYR A 21 -0.94 -3.02 1.45
CA TYR A 21 -2.26 -2.68 2.00
C TYR A 21 -2.78 -1.38 1.40
N LEU A 22 -3.90 -1.48 0.68
CA LEU A 22 -4.55 -0.44 -0.11
C LEU A 22 -5.83 0.05 0.55
N ILE A 23 -6.05 1.36 0.46
CA ILE A 23 -7.31 2.00 0.83
C ILE A 23 -7.80 2.72 -0.42
N GLU A 24 -8.85 2.20 -1.07
CA GLU A 24 -9.30 2.70 -2.38
C GLU A 24 -9.86 4.13 -2.30
N GLN A 25 -10.52 4.48 -1.19
CA GLN A 25 -11.13 5.78 -1.01
C GLN A 25 -10.42 6.54 0.11
N HIS A 26 -9.77 7.66 -0.23
CA HIS A 26 -9.25 8.55 0.79
C HIS A 26 -10.44 9.15 1.57
N PRO A 27 -10.40 9.26 2.91
CA PRO A 27 -11.46 9.90 3.69
C PRO A 27 -11.76 11.36 3.33
N LEU A 28 -10.88 11.98 2.53
CA LEU A 28 -11.01 13.37 2.05
C LEU A 28 -11.36 13.44 0.56
N ASP A 29 -11.49 12.30 -0.13
CA ASP A 29 -11.94 12.29 -1.51
C ASP A 29 -13.38 12.77 -1.56
N LEU A 30 -13.59 13.92 -2.19
CA LEU A 30 -14.91 14.43 -2.52
C LEU A 30 -15.35 13.81 -3.85
N PRO A 31 -16.64 13.46 -4.02
CA PRO A 31 -17.17 12.92 -5.29
C PRO A 31 -16.88 13.82 -6.50
N GLU A 32 -16.68 15.10 -6.26
CA GLU A 32 -16.56 16.16 -7.26
C GLU A 32 -15.11 16.38 -7.75
N THR A 33 -14.10 16.06 -6.92
CA THR A 33 -12.69 16.35 -7.21
C THR A 33 -11.92 15.18 -7.82
N GLY A 34 -12.52 14.00 -7.86
CA GLY A 34 -11.79 12.76 -8.15
C GLY A 34 -10.80 12.39 -7.04
N PRO A 35 -10.01 11.31 -7.21
CA PRO A 35 -9.06 10.86 -6.20
C PRO A 35 -7.94 11.89 -6.04
N LEU A 36 -7.84 12.48 -4.85
CA LEU A 36 -6.76 13.41 -4.50
C LEU A 36 -5.43 12.69 -4.23
N PHE A 37 -5.50 11.37 -4.13
CA PHE A 37 -4.38 10.51 -3.78
C PHE A 37 -4.10 9.52 -4.90
N ARG A 38 -2.91 9.61 -5.49
CA ARG A 38 -2.45 8.62 -6.46
C ARG A 38 -1.75 7.51 -5.70
N TRP A 39 -2.44 6.37 -5.56
CA TRP A 39 -1.78 5.15 -5.15
C TRP A 39 -0.80 4.70 -6.25
N LEU A 40 0.18 3.85 -5.93
CA LEU A 40 0.98 3.11 -6.92
C LEU A 40 0.09 2.75 -8.11
N GLU A 41 0.51 3.08 -9.32
CA GLU A 41 -0.25 2.84 -10.55
C GLU A 41 -0.64 1.35 -10.60
N LEU A 42 -1.85 1.00 -10.17
CA LEU A 42 -2.34 -0.41 -10.12
C LEU A 42 -2.44 -1.04 -11.52
N ASP A 43 -2.27 -0.21 -12.55
CA ASP A 43 -2.03 -0.55 -13.94
C ASP A 43 -0.57 -1.01 -14.20
N ASN A 44 -0.16 -1.10 -15.47
CA ASN A 44 1.01 -1.85 -15.93
C ASN A 44 2.36 -1.52 -15.26
N ASP A 45 2.44 -0.46 -14.48
CA ASP A 45 3.66 0.00 -13.81
C ASP A 45 3.73 -0.31 -12.30
N PHE A 46 2.69 -0.89 -11.68
CA PHE A 46 2.63 -1.25 -10.25
C PHE A 46 3.89 -1.98 -9.78
N LYS A 47 4.30 -3.01 -10.53
CA LYS A 47 5.45 -3.85 -10.19
C LYS A 47 6.74 -3.04 -10.20
N ARG A 48 6.94 -2.22 -11.23
CA ARG A 48 8.15 -1.39 -11.38
C ARG A 48 8.24 -0.36 -10.25
N GLU A 49 7.12 0.26 -9.89
CA GLU A 49 7.07 1.21 -8.79
C GLU A 49 7.35 0.52 -7.44
N LEU A 50 6.78 -0.67 -7.22
CA LEU A 50 7.04 -1.45 -6.01
C LEU A 50 8.50 -1.90 -5.92
N GLU A 51 9.09 -2.40 -7.02
CA GLU A 51 10.53 -2.72 -7.11
C GLU A 51 11.40 -1.49 -6.84
N GLY A 52 10.98 -0.30 -7.26
CA GLY A 52 11.66 0.96 -6.97
C GLY A 52 11.66 1.33 -5.48
N LEU A 53 10.70 0.81 -4.70
CA LEU A 53 10.58 1.06 -3.26
C LEU A 53 11.30 0.02 -2.41
N ILE A 54 11.21 -1.26 -2.79
CA ILE A 54 11.63 -2.38 -1.93
C ILE A 54 12.77 -3.22 -2.53
N GLY A 55 13.22 -2.87 -3.74
CA GLY A 55 14.14 -3.68 -4.53
C GLY A 55 13.42 -4.84 -5.25
N PRO A 56 14.18 -5.68 -5.98
CA PRO A 56 13.64 -6.88 -6.62
C PRO A 56 12.98 -7.81 -5.60
N PHE A 57 11.81 -8.37 -5.95
CA PHE A 57 11.06 -9.28 -5.09
C PHE A 57 10.44 -10.43 -5.91
N ASP A 58 10.10 -11.55 -5.25
CA ASP A 58 9.31 -12.62 -5.86
C ASP A 58 7.82 -12.28 -5.78
N GLU A 59 7.11 -12.31 -6.91
CA GLU A 59 5.67 -12.04 -6.96
C GLU A 59 4.85 -13.04 -6.13
N ASN A 60 5.37 -14.25 -5.90
CA ASN A 60 4.71 -15.24 -5.06
C ASN A 60 4.76 -14.88 -3.57
N ASP A 61 5.68 -14.01 -3.16
CA ASP A 61 5.80 -13.51 -1.80
C ASP A 61 4.92 -12.28 -1.55
N LEU A 62 4.17 -11.82 -2.55
CA LEU A 62 3.34 -10.64 -2.49
C LEU A 62 1.87 -10.98 -2.23
N THR A 63 1.27 -10.34 -1.24
CA THR A 63 -0.19 -10.29 -1.06
C THR A 63 -0.69 -8.86 -1.10
N MET A 64 -1.76 -8.63 -1.87
CA MET A 64 -2.47 -7.36 -1.88
C MET A 64 -3.71 -7.45 -0.99
N LEU A 65 -3.82 -6.54 -0.03
CA LEU A 65 -4.97 -6.40 0.85
C LEU A 65 -5.65 -5.06 0.57
N VAL A 66 -6.94 -5.07 0.25
CA VAL A 66 -7.67 -3.87 -0.19
C VAL A 66 -8.89 -3.66 0.68
N ASP A 67 -9.02 -2.48 1.26
CA ASP A 67 -10.27 -2.00 1.83
C ASP A 67 -10.76 -0.77 1.07
N LYS A 68 -12.09 -0.62 0.94
CA LYS A 68 -12.69 0.55 0.32
C LYS A 68 -12.58 1.79 1.24
N PRO A 69 -13.18 1.80 2.44
CA PRO A 69 -12.80 2.71 3.51
C PRO A 69 -11.69 2.13 4.40
N PRO A 70 -10.89 2.95 5.11
CA PRO A 70 -9.87 2.45 6.02
C PRO A 70 -10.44 1.57 7.13
N ALA A 71 -9.66 0.59 7.57
CA ALA A 71 -9.98 -0.34 8.67
C ALA A 71 -11.18 -1.28 8.42
N GLY A 72 -11.31 -1.77 7.19
CA GLY A 72 -12.27 -2.80 6.84
C GLY A 72 -11.79 -4.21 7.21
N SER A 73 -12.09 -5.17 6.33
CA SER A 73 -11.78 -6.58 6.57
C SER A 73 -10.33 -6.92 6.24
N ALA A 74 -9.74 -6.24 5.26
CA ALA A 74 -8.33 -6.41 4.91
C ALA A 74 -7.42 -5.89 6.02
N TRP A 75 -7.79 -4.80 6.69
CA TRP A 75 -7.10 -4.32 7.88
C TRP A 75 -7.03 -5.37 9.00
N LYS A 76 -8.14 -6.05 9.30
CA LYS A 76 -8.15 -7.11 10.32
C LYS A 76 -7.23 -8.27 9.93
N GLN A 77 -7.19 -8.62 8.65
CA GLN A 77 -6.27 -9.65 8.13
C GLN A 77 -4.81 -9.20 8.25
N LEU A 78 -4.50 -7.95 7.89
CA LEU A 78 -3.17 -7.35 8.05
C LEU A 78 -2.71 -7.42 9.51
N LEU A 79 -3.53 -6.92 10.45
CA LEU A 79 -3.18 -6.92 11.86
C LEU A 79 -2.98 -8.34 12.40
N LYS A 80 -3.85 -9.28 12.01
CA LYS A 80 -3.70 -10.68 12.40
C LYS A 80 -2.41 -11.29 11.85
N GLY A 81 -2.11 -11.07 10.57
CA GLY A 81 -0.89 -11.58 9.94
C GLY A 81 0.39 -11.04 10.56
N LEU A 82 0.39 -9.76 10.95
CA LEU A 82 1.50 -9.15 11.68
C LEU A 82 1.66 -9.79 13.06
N LEU A 83 0.57 -9.91 13.83
CA LEU A 83 0.60 -10.49 15.18
C LEU A 83 0.94 -11.99 15.18
N ASP A 84 0.60 -12.70 14.11
CA ASP A 84 0.99 -14.09 13.88
C ASP A 84 2.41 -14.22 13.27
N GLU A 85 3.15 -13.11 13.12
CA GLU A 85 4.51 -13.03 12.56
C GLU A 85 4.66 -13.61 11.13
N GLN A 86 3.57 -13.63 10.36
CA GLN A 86 3.57 -14.11 8.96
C GLN A 86 4.10 -13.05 7.98
N ILE A 87 3.97 -11.77 8.36
CA ILE A 87 4.28 -10.64 7.49
C ILE A 87 5.63 -10.04 7.91
N GLN A 88 6.54 -9.94 6.95
CA GLN A 88 7.86 -9.33 7.13
C GLN A 88 7.90 -7.88 6.68
N MET A 89 7.05 -7.50 5.71
CA MET A 89 7.03 -6.18 5.12
C MET A 89 5.60 -5.73 4.82
N VAL A 90 5.27 -4.50 5.19
CA VAL A 90 4.01 -3.85 4.88
C VAL A 90 4.29 -2.58 4.09
N ILE A 91 3.70 -2.49 2.90
CA ILE A 91 3.75 -1.30 2.06
C ILE A 91 2.37 -0.65 2.09
N THR A 92 2.28 0.58 2.60
CA THR A 92 1.01 1.30 2.65
C THR A 92 1.19 2.81 2.81
N HIS A 93 0.25 3.61 2.31
CA HIS A 93 0.16 5.02 2.65
C HIS A 93 -0.59 5.22 3.94
N LEU A 94 0.00 6.01 4.82
CA LEU A 94 -0.59 6.30 6.13
C LEU A 94 -1.61 7.44 6.09
N ALA A 95 -1.63 8.29 5.05
CA ALA A 95 -2.51 9.45 4.97
C ALA A 95 -4.02 9.12 5.11
N PRO A 96 -4.55 8.04 4.50
CA PRO A 96 -5.96 7.68 4.63
C PRO A 96 -6.29 7.05 6.00
N LEU A 97 -5.31 6.71 6.82
CA LEU A 97 -5.51 6.15 8.16
C LEU A 97 -5.67 7.26 9.21
N SER A 98 -6.56 7.04 10.17
CA SER A 98 -6.66 7.90 11.34
C SER A 98 -5.37 7.87 12.15
N SER A 99 -5.13 8.89 12.99
CA SER A 99 -3.96 8.92 13.88
C SER A 99 -3.86 7.67 14.77
N ALA A 100 -4.98 7.17 15.27
CA ALA A 100 -5.00 5.93 16.07
C ALA A 100 -4.59 4.70 15.24
N GLN A 101 -5.11 4.56 14.02
CA GLN A 101 -4.76 3.45 13.13
C GLN A 101 -3.29 3.49 12.72
N ARG A 102 -2.76 4.68 12.41
CA ARG A 102 -1.33 4.86 12.09
C ARG A 102 -0.43 4.41 13.24
N GLN A 103 -0.71 4.88 14.45
CA GLN A 103 0.06 4.51 15.64
C GLN A 103 -0.06 3.01 15.95
N GLN A 104 -1.25 2.43 15.76
CA GLN A 104 -1.45 0.98 15.90
C GLN A 104 -0.56 0.19 14.92
N LEU A 105 -0.57 0.54 13.63
CA LEU A 105 0.23 -0.16 12.62
C LEU A 105 1.72 -0.01 12.90
N ILE A 106 2.19 1.22 13.17
CA ILE A 106 3.60 1.50 13.51
C ILE A 106 4.02 0.68 14.74
N GLY A 107 3.20 0.69 15.79
CA GLY A 107 3.50 -0.04 17.02
C GLY A 107 3.58 -1.56 16.81
N ILE A 108 2.65 -2.14 16.06
CA ILE A 108 2.64 -3.58 15.77
C ILE A 108 3.82 -3.98 14.88
N CYS A 109 4.13 -3.20 13.83
CA CYS A 109 5.31 -3.45 12.99
C CYS A 109 6.60 -3.39 13.82
N ALA A 110 6.75 -2.37 14.68
CA ALA A 110 7.90 -2.27 15.56
C ALA A 110 8.02 -3.44 16.55
N GLN A 111 6.89 -3.92 17.09
CA GLN A 111 6.85 -5.05 18.02
C GLN A 111 7.23 -6.38 17.36
N THR A 112 6.78 -6.60 16.11
CA THR A 112 6.93 -7.87 15.38
C THR A 112 8.20 -7.92 14.53
N GLY A 113 8.89 -6.79 14.38
CA GLY A 113 10.06 -6.65 13.51
C GLY A 113 9.71 -6.52 12.03
N ALA A 114 8.42 -6.45 11.68
CA ALA A 114 7.99 -6.22 10.30
C ALA A 114 8.37 -4.79 9.84
N GLN A 115 8.86 -4.68 8.61
CA GLN A 115 9.21 -3.40 8.01
C GLN A 115 7.95 -2.68 7.54
N LEU A 116 7.79 -1.41 7.93
CA LEU A 116 6.72 -0.55 7.42
C LEU A 116 7.31 0.42 6.40
N ILE A 117 6.94 0.24 5.14
CA ILE A 117 7.37 1.09 4.03
C ILE A 117 6.19 1.96 3.60
N THR A 118 6.38 3.27 3.70
CA THR A 118 5.39 4.22 3.23
C THR A 118 5.92 4.85 1.96
N PRO A 119 5.30 4.60 0.80
CA PRO A 119 5.70 5.32 -0.40
C PRO A 119 5.57 6.81 -0.10
N GLY A 120 6.67 7.54 -0.24
CA GLY A 120 6.67 8.99 -0.04
C GLY A 120 5.58 9.60 -0.90
N ASP A 121 4.90 10.63 -0.37
CA ASP A 121 3.78 11.32 -1.00
C ASP A 121 4.08 11.54 -2.50
N ALA A 122 3.53 10.68 -3.37
CA ALA A 122 3.90 10.54 -4.78
C ALA A 122 3.36 11.70 -5.65
N GLY A 123 3.42 12.92 -5.11
CA GLY A 123 2.94 14.15 -5.72
C GLY A 123 3.37 15.44 -5.02
N ARG A 124 3.74 15.45 -3.72
CA ARG A 124 4.12 16.72 -3.06
C ARG A 124 5.53 17.22 -3.35
N ASN A 125 6.49 16.31 -3.62
CA ASN A 125 7.88 16.71 -3.84
C ASN A 125 8.32 16.79 -5.32
N ARG A 126 7.49 16.35 -6.29
CA ARG A 126 7.84 16.48 -7.72
C ARG A 126 7.86 17.93 -8.21
N LEU A 127 7.10 18.83 -7.60
CA LEU A 127 7.12 20.26 -7.95
C LEU A 127 8.42 20.98 -7.54
N GLY A 128 9.23 20.39 -6.65
CA GLY A 128 10.53 20.94 -6.25
C GLY A 128 11.71 20.48 -7.11
N GLU A 129 11.65 19.26 -7.65
CA GLU A 129 12.77 18.67 -8.41
C GLU A 129 12.82 19.12 -9.87
N GLU A 130 11.69 19.49 -10.49
CA GLU A 130 11.69 20.07 -11.84
C GLU A 130 12.20 21.52 -11.89
N ARG A 131 12.16 22.25 -10.76
CA ARG A 131 12.68 23.63 -10.69
C ARG A 131 14.18 23.73 -10.42
N SER A 132 14.84 22.65 -9.97
CA SER A 132 16.29 22.65 -9.74
C SER A 132 17.12 22.16 -10.94
N ARG A 133 16.47 21.79 -12.05
CA ARG A 133 17.16 21.46 -13.32
C ARG A 133 17.10 22.57 -14.36
N ILE A 134 16.55 23.73 -14.00
CA ILE A 134 16.55 24.93 -14.84
C ILE A 134 16.96 26.13 -13.98
N ILE A 135 18.18 26.15 -13.44
CA ILE A 135 19.03 27.36 -13.28
C ILE A 135 20.49 26.91 -13.29
#